data_AF-A0A3B8M9L5-F1
#
_entry.id   AF-A0A3B8M9L5-F1
#
_cell.length_a   1.000
_cell.length_b   1.000
_cell.length_c   1.000
_cell.angle_alpha   90.00
_cell.angle_beta   90.00
_cell.angle_gamma   90.00
#
_symmetry.space_group_name_H-M   'P 1'
#
loop_
_entity.id
_entity.type
_entity.pdbx_description
1 polymer ?
#
loop_
_entity_poly.entity_id
_entity_poly.type
_entity_poly.pdbx_seq_one_letter_code
_entity_poly.pdbx_strand_id
1 'polypeptide(L)'
;MNQGWGVALTTLMNERASIGSGSGGTGGSYTKLSAMLQHFGMNEDALSRQQLMNIFTYGKVLAWSNQRSLDALKAGKTPGPEMSLSKMGLTRQMQATCNFVSDVLETRLVADTGEWGTFSWGGYVLGQPAMRIAGGSDEVMRNIVGERVLGLPKEPGIDTTSPFRELKVGTQRSE
;
A
#
# COMPACT_ATOMS: atom_id res chain seq x y z
N MET A 1 29.43 11.36 5.20
CA MET A 1 30.44 10.29 5.37
C MET A 1 29.79 8.93 5.10
N ASN A 2 30.52 8.07 4.39
CA ASN A 2 30.28 6.64 4.10
C ASN A 2 29.11 6.20 3.20
N GLN A 3 28.45 7.10 2.45
CA GLN A 3 27.35 6.75 1.52
C GLN A 3 26.19 5.92 2.13
N GLY A 4 26.14 5.75 3.46
CA GLY A 4 25.19 4.86 4.13
C GLY A 4 23.73 5.22 3.89
N TRP A 5 23.44 6.51 3.70
CA TRP A 5 22.12 6.98 3.29
C TRP A 5 21.71 6.48 1.90
N GLY A 6 22.64 6.47 0.94
CA GLY A 6 22.39 5.93 -0.41
C GLY A 6 22.14 4.42 -0.39
N VAL A 7 22.86 3.70 0.48
CA VAL A 7 22.64 2.26 0.70
C VAL A 7 21.26 2.02 1.34
N ALA A 8 20.90 2.75 2.39
CA ALA A 8 19.59 2.65 3.04
C ALA A 8 18.43 2.96 2.09
N LEU A 9 18.59 3.96 1.22
CA LEU A 9 17.58 4.33 0.23
C LEU A 9 17.39 3.21 -0.81
N THR A 10 18.49 2.60 -1.25
CA THR A 10 18.46 1.44 -2.17
C THR A 10 17.77 0.25 -1.52
N THR A 11 18.06 -0.05 -0.25
CA THR A 11 17.38 -1.12 0.51
C THR A 11 15.87 -0.85 0.63
N LEU A 12 15.47 0.38 0.98
CA LEU A 12 14.05 0.77 1.03
C LEU A 12 13.37 0.71 -0.35
N MET A 13 14.09 0.97 -1.43
CA MET A 13 13.55 0.78 -2.78
C MET A 13 13.30 -0.70 -3.08
N ASN A 14 14.20 -1.59 -2.66
CA ASN A 14 14.01 -3.04 -2.78
C ASN A 14 12.86 -3.56 -1.90
N GLU A 15 12.73 -3.06 -0.66
CA GLU A 15 11.62 -3.41 0.22
C GLU A 15 10.27 -2.97 -0.38
N ARG A 16 10.19 -1.73 -0.89
CA ARG A 16 9.01 -1.22 -1.62
C ARG A 16 8.69 -2.07 -2.83
N ALA A 17 9.72 -2.55 -3.53
CA ALA A 17 9.52 -3.41 -4.67
C ALA A 17 8.96 -4.78 -4.26
N SER A 18 9.49 -5.37 -3.19
CA SER A 18 8.99 -6.62 -2.60
C SER A 18 7.52 -6.48 -2.17
N ILE A 19 7.20 -5.45 -1.38
CA ILE A 19 5.84 -5.16 -0.93
C ILE A 19 4.92 -4.93 -2.15
N GLY A 20 5.28 -4.01 -3.05
CA GLY A 20 4.47 -3.61 -4.20
C GLY A 20 4.30 -4.69 -5.28
N SER A 21 5.21 -5.67 -5.35
CA SER A 21 5.12 -6.82 -6.26
C SER A 21 4.18 -7.92 -5.76
N GLY A 22 3.72 -7.86 -4.51
CA GLY A 22 2.67 -8.74 -4.00
C GLY A 22 3.08 -10.20 -3.85
N SER A 23 4.31 -10.46 -3.37
CA SER A 23 4.73 -11.83 -3.04
C SER A 23 3.94 -12.36 -1.83
N GLY A 24 2.84 -13.05 -2.11
CA GLY A 24 1.97 -13.65 -1.10
C GLY A 24 0.56 -13.15 -1.30
N GLY A 25 -0.35 -14.07 -1.61
CA GLY A 25 -1.76 -13.78 -1.85
C GLY A 25 -2.33 -12.89 -0.77
N THR A 26 -2.37 -11.60 -1.03
CA THR A 26 -3.14 -10.64 -0.26
C THR A 26 -4.56 -11.17 -0.34
N GLY A 27 -5.14 -11.50 0.81
CA GLY A 27 -6.56 -11.86 0.88
C GLY A 27 -7.40 -10.91 0.02
N GLY A 28 -8.48 -11.43 -0.56
CA GLY A 28 -9.34 -10.64 -1.45
C GLY A 28 -9.27 -10.99 -2.93
N SER A 29 -8.82 -12.20 -3.30
CA SER A 29 -9.09 -12.72 -4.65
C SER A 29 -10.59 -12.60 -4.95
N TYR A 30 -10.94 -12.12 -6.15
CA TYR A 30 -12.32 -12.01 -6.61
C TYR A 30 -13.11 -13.30 -6.38
N THR A 31 -12.50 -14.46 -6.64
CA THR A 31 -13.13 -15.76 -6.42
C THR A 31 -13.53 -15.99 -4.96
N LYS A 32 -12.65 -15.63 -4.02
CA LYS A 32 -12.91 -15.77 -2.58
C LYS A 32 -13.98 -14.77 -2.12
N LEU A 33 -13.86 -13.51 -2.53
CA LEU A 33 -14.82 -12.46 -2.14
C LEU A 33 -16.21 -12.69 -2.75
N SER A 34 -16.28 -13.17 -4.00
CA SER A 34 -17.54 -13.54 -4.65
C SER A 34 -18.21 -14.73 -3.96
N ALA A 35 -17.43 -15.75 -3.58
CA ALA A 35 -17.97 -16.88 -2.84
C ALA A 35 -18.46 -16.46 -1.43
N MET A 36 -17.78 -15.50 -0.81
CA MET A 36 -18.20 -14.90 0.46
C MET A 36 -19.54 -14.18 0.33
N LEU A 37 -19.74 -13.36 -0.70
CA LEU A 37 -21.04 -12.72 -0.96
C LEU A 37 -22.16 -13.74 -1.15
N GLN A 38 -21.90 -14.83 -1.87
CA GLN A 38 -22.89 -15.89 -2.07
C GLN A 38 -23.24 -16.58 -0.75
N HIS A 39 -22.24 -16.90 0.08
CA HIS A 39 -22.45 -17.58 1.35
C HIS A 39 -23.27 -16.74 2.34
N PHE A 40 -22.99 -15.44 2.44
CA PHE A 40 -23.70 -14.52 3.32
C PHE A 40 -24.97 -13.91 2.69
N GLY A 41 -25.39 -14.37 1.51
CA GLY A 41 -26.64 -13.94 0.88
C GLY A 41 -26.64 -12.51 0.34
N MET A 42 -25.46 -11.93 0.09
CA MET A 42 -25.28 -10.57 -0.41
C MET A 42 -24.98 -10.50 -1.91
N ASN A 43 -25.10 -11.62 -2.63
CA ASN A 43 -24.81 -11.69 -4.07
C ASN A 43 -25.81 -10.92 -4.94
N GLU A 44 -27.01 -10.63 -4.45
CA GLU A 44 -28.02 -9.82 -5.15
C GLU A 44 -28.00 -8.34 -4.73
N ASP A 45 -27.26 -7.99 -3.67
CA ASP A 45 -27.12 -6.60 -3.25
C ASP A 45 -26.27 -5.81 -4.25
N ALA A 46 -26.88 -4.77 -4.85
CA ALA A 46 -26.24 -3.97 -5.87
C ALA A 46 -24.98 -3.25 -5.36
N LEU A 47 -24.98 -2.80 -4.11
CA LEU A 47 -23.85 -2.08 -3.51
C LEU A 47 -22.66 -3.01 -3.28
N SER A 48 -22.89 -4.18 -2.68
CA SER A 48 -21.88 -5.22 -2.47
C SER A 48 -21.26 -5.69 -3.77
N ARG A 49 -22.08 -5.93 -4.81
CA ARG A 49 -21.58 -6.30 -6.14
C ARG A 49 -20.72 -5.20 -6.76
N GLN A 50 -21.14 -3.93 -6.64
CA GLN A 50 -20.38 -2.79 -7.16
C GLN A 50 -19.04 -2.64 -6.43
N GLN A 51 -19.02 -2.78 -5.11
CA GLN A 51 -17.80 -2.72 -4.30
C GLN A 51 -16.82 -3.84 -4.67
N LEU A 52 -17.31 -5.08 -4.85
CA LEU A 52 -16.51 -6.20 -5.34
C LEU A 52 -15.92 -5.92 -6.73
N MET A 53 -16.72 -5.37 -7.65
CA MET A 53 -16.24 -5.06 -9.00
C MET A 53 -15.24 -3.90 -9.01
N ASN A 54 -15.37 -2.93 -8.12
CA ASN A 54 -14.39 -1.86 -7.95
C ASN A 54 -13.04 -2.43 -7.46
N ILE A 55 -13.07 -3.31 -6.46
CA ILE A 55 -11.90 -4.04 -5.93
C ILE A 55 -11.23 -4.86 -7.04
N PHE A 56 -12.01 -5.61 -7.82
CA PHE A 56 -11.49 -6.43 -8.91
C PHE A 56 -10.86 -5.59 -10.03
N THR A 57 -11.56 -4.56 -10.48
CA THR A 57 -11.12 -3.69 -11.58
C THR A 57 -9.84 -2.96 -11.19
N TYR A 58 -9.79 -2.40 -9.99
CA TYR A 58 -8.60 -1.74 -9.48
C TYR A 58 -7.42 -2.71 -9.37
N GLY A 59 -7.63 -3.91 -8.83
CA GLY A 59 -6.61 -4.96 -8.76
C GLY A 59 -6.05 -5.36 -10.13
N LYS A 60 -6.91 -5.45 -11.16
CA LYS A 60 -6.47 -5.73 -12.54
C LYS A 60 -5.62 -4.59 -13.11
N VAL A 61 -6.06 -3.34 -12.94
CA VAL A 61 -5.30 -2.17 -13.40
C VAL A 61 -3.94 -2.09 -12.70
N LEU A 62 -3.91 -2.33 -11.39
CA LEU A 62 -2.66 -2.38 -10.63
C LEU A 62 -1.73 -3.48 -11.12
N ALA A 63 -2.25 -4.70 -11.36
CA ALA A 63 -1.48 -5.82 -11.88
C ALA A 63 -0.87 -5.52 -13.25
N TRP A 64 -1.64 -4.92 -14.18
CA TRP A 64 -1.12 -4.52 -15.48
C TRP A 64 -0.09 -3.38 -15.38
N SER A 65 -0.31 -2.42 -14.48
CA SER A 65 0.67 -1.36 -14.24
C SER A 65 1.98 -1.93 -13.70
N ASN A 66 1.91 -2.88 -12.76
CA ASN A 66 3.09 -3.56 -12.22
C ASN A 66 3.81 -4.40 -13.29
N GLN A 67 3.06 -5.12 -14.13
CA GLN A 67 3.62 -5.89 -15.23
C GLN A 67 4.38 -4.99 -16.20
N ARG A 68 3.79 -3.86 -16.60
CA ARG A 68 4.45 -2.86 -17.45
C ARG A 68 5.75 -2.35 -16.84
N SER A 69 5.77 -2.08 -15.53
CA SER A 69 7.00 -1.66 -14.83
C SER A 69 8.06 -2.76 -14.85
N LEU A 70 7.68 -4.01 -14.60
CA LEU A 70 8.60 -5.15 -14.66
C LEU A 70 9.17 -5.38 -16.06
N ASP A 71 8.35 -5.22 -17.10
CA ASP A 71 8.80 -5.39 -18.49
C ASP A 71 9.74 -4.25 -18.92
N ALA A 72 9.50 -3.02 -18.45
CA ALA A 72 10.45 -1.91 -18.63
C ALA A 72 11.81 -2.20 -17.96
N LEU A 73 11.80 -2.76 -16.75
CA LEU A 73 13.02 -3.18 -16.05
C LEU A 73 13.77 -4.28 -16.81
N LYS A 74 13.05 -5.31 -17.31
CA LYS A 74 13.64 -6.38 -18.13
C LYS A 74 14.25 -5.85 -19.43
N ALA A 75 13.68 -4.79 -19.99
CA ALA A 75 14.20 -4.10 -21.17
C ALA A 75 15.40 -3.17 -20.85
N GLY A 76 15.93 -3.18 -19.62
CA GLY A 76 17.09 -2.39 -19.21
C GLY A 76 16.79 -0.91 -18.96
N LYS A 77 15.52 -0.51 -18.89
CA LYS A 77 15.17 0.88 -18.51
C LYS A 77 15.45 1.10 -17.03
N THR A 78 15.87 2.31 -16.69
CA THR A 78 16.16 2.69 -15.30
C THR A 78 14.88 2.63 -14.46
N PRO A 79 14.91 1.98 -13.28
CA PRO A 79 13.79 2.00 -12.34
C PRO A 79 13.45 3.45 -11.93
N GLY A 80 12.19 3.83 -12.09
CA GLY A 80 11.69 5.12 -11.64
C GLY A 80 10.83 4.99 -10.36
N PRO A 81 9.92 5.95 -10.14
CA PRO A 81 9.02 5.97 -8.99
C PRO A 81 7.83 4.98 -9.12
N GLU A 82 7.81 4.10 -10.13
CA GLU A 82 6.70 3.17 -10.37
C GLU A 82 6.47 2.24 -9.18
N MET A 83 7.53 1.80 -8.50
CA MET A 83 7.39 0.97 -7.29
C MET A 83 6.69 1.71 -6.14
N SER A 84 6.77 3.04 -6.12
CA SER A 84 6.04 3.85 -5.14
C SER A 84 4.55 3.87 -5.43
N LEU A 85 4.17 3.93 -6.71
CA LEU A 85 2.79 3.78 -7.16
C LEU A 85 2.27 2.37 -6.88
N SER A 86 3.07 1.34 -7.12
CA SER A 86 2.70 -0.06 -6.84
C SER A 86 2.37 -0.29 -5.37
N LYS A 87 3.20 0.21 -4.44
CA LYS A 87 2.95 0.10 -2.99
C LYS A 87 1.68 0.86 -2.59
N MET A 88 1.50 2.10 -3.03
CA MET A 88 0.27 2.85 -2.72
C MET A 88 -0.97 2.17 -3.29
N GLY A 89 -0.85 1.57 -4.48
CA GLY A 89 -1.92 0.78 -5.07
C GLY A 89 -2.27 -0.42 -4.21
N LEU A 90 -1.27 -1.13 -3.70
CA LEU A 90 -1.46 -2.25 -2.79
C LEU A 90 -2.18 -1.82 -1.51
N THR A 91 -1.70 -0.77 -0.83
CA THR A 91 -2.29 -0.33 0.44
C THR A 91 -3.73 0.14 0.27
N ARG A 92 -4.04 0.84 -0.83
CA ARG A 92 -5.41 1.21 -1.21
C ARG A 92 -6.29 -0.01 -1.47
N GLN A 93 -5.78 -1.01 -2.20
CA GLN A 93 -6.49 -2.25 -2.47
C GLN A 93 -6.80 -3.00 -1.17
N MET A 94 -5.83 -3.12 -0.27
CA MET A 94 -6.02 -3.75 1.04
C MET A 94 -7.09 -3.05 1.86
N GLN A 95 -7.08 -1.71 1.90
CA GLN A 95 -8.10 -0.94 2.61
C GLN A 95 -9.50 -1.17 2.01
N ALA A 96 -9.63 -1.18 0.68
CA ALA A 96 -10.90 -1.47 0.02
C ALA A 96 -11.41 -2.88 0.37
N THR A 97 -10.53 -3.87 0.38
CA THR A 97 -10.85 -5.23 0.83
C THR A 97 -11.26 -5.26 2.31
N CYS A 98 -10.55 -4.55 3.20
CA CYS A 98 -10.91 -4.45 4.62
C CYS A 98 -12.30 -3.88 4.83
N ASN A 99 -12.64 -2.80 4.13
CA ASN A 99 -13.98 -2.21 4.21
C ASN A 99 -15.03 -3.22 3.73
N PHE A 100 -14.81 -3.81 2.56
CA PHE A 100 -15.73 -4.80 1.99
C PHE A 100 -15.97 -6.01 2.91
N VAL A 101 -14.92 -6.59 3.49
CA VAL A 101 -15.08 -7.74 4.40
C VAL A 101 -15.75 -7.33 5.71
N SER A 102 -15.53 -6.10 6.17
CA SER A 102 -16.20 -5.56 7.37
C SER A 102 -17.68 -5.36 7.11
N ASP A 103 -18.06 -4.86 5.94
CA ASP A 103 -19.44 -4.67 5.52
C ASP A 103 -20.17 -6.01 5.37
N VAL A 104 -19.51 -7.03 4.82
CA VAL A 104 -20.12 -8.35 4.59
C VAL A 104 -20.22 -9.18 5.88
N LEU A 105 -19.21 -9.13 6.74
CA LEU A 105 -19.16 -9.97 7.94
C LEU A 105 -19.83 -9.31 9.15
N GLU A 106 -19.90 -7.97 9.18
CA GLU A 106 -20.41 -7.20 10.30
C GLU A 106 -19.81 -7.67 11.64
N THR A 107 -20.64 -8.05 12.61
CA THR A 107 -20.21 -8.56 13.92
C THR A 107 -19.45 -9.88 13.86
N ARG A 108 -19.59 -10.67 12.78
CA ARG A 108 -18.86 -11.94 12.59
C ARG A 108 -17.36 -11.74 12.38
N LEU A 109 -16.92 -10.52 12.06
CA LEU A 109 -15.50 -10.21 11.92
C LEU A 109 -14.75 -10.26 13.27
N VAL A 110 -15.45 -10.06 14.38
CA VAL A 110 -14.83 -9.86 15.71
C VAL A 110 -14.46 -11.19 16.39
N ALA A 111 -15.13 -12.29 16.04
CA ALA A 111 -14.90 -13.59 16.65
C ALA A 111 -14.80 -14.68 15.58
N ASP A 112 -13.76 -15.49 15.67
CA ASP A 112 -13.64 -16.70 14.85
C ASP A 112 -14.50 -17.81 15.47
N THR A 113 -15.63 -18.09 14.82
CA THR A 113 -16.57 -19.15 15.21
C THR A 113 -16.33 -20.46 14.47
N GLY A 114 -15.35 -20.51 13.56
CA GLY A 114 -15.17 -21.61 12.61
C GLY A 114 -16.18 -21.62 11.45
N GLU A 115 -17.04 -20.60 11.35
CA GLU A 115 -17.92 -20.40 10.19
C GLU A 115 -17.09 -20.20 8.91
N TRP A 116 -17.55 -20.80 7.81
CA TRP A 116 -16.84 -20.66 6.55
C TRP A 116 -16.81 -19.19 6.11
N GLY A 117 -15.68 -18.73 5.59
CA GLY A 117 -15.54 -17.37 5.07
C GLY A 117 -15.27 -16.27 6.12
N THR A 118 -15.32 -16.58 7.42
CA THR A 118 -14.95 -15.64 8.49
C THR A 118 -13.46 -15.74 8.89
N PHE A 119 -12.87 -16.92 8.72
CA PHE A 119 -11.48 -17.22 9.06
C PHE A 119 -10.48 -16.26 8.36
N SER A 120 -9.44 -15.85 9.09
CA SER A 120 -8.28 -15.02 8.65
C SER A 120 -8.50 -13.51 8.42
N TRP A 121 -9.73 -13.01 8.38
CA TRP A 121 -9.97 -11.58 8.13
C TRP A 121 -9.57 -10.67 9.29
N GLY A 122 -9.66 -11.13 10.53
CA GLY A 122 -9.23 -10.35 11.70
C GLY A 122 -7.76 -9.92 11.60
N GLY A 123 -6.85 -10.84 11.27
CA GLY A 123 -5.43 -10.52 11.07
C GLY A 123 -5.19 -9.60 9.87
N TYR A 124 -5.95 -9.78 8.79
CA TYR A 124 -5.86 -8.92 7.60
C TYR A 124 -6.26 -7.47 7.91
N VAL A 125 -7.39 -7.29 8.60
CA VAL A 125 -7.92 -5.97 9.00
C VAL A 125 -6.98 -5.29 9.99
N LEU A 126 -6.48 -6.01 11.00
CA LEU A 126 -5.55 -5.48 12.00
C LEU A 126 -4.15 -5.21 11.43
N GLY A 127 -3.73 -5.93 10.39
CA GLY A 127 -2.44 -5.75 9.72
C GLY A 127 -2.43 -4.61 8.69
N GLN A 128 -3.58 -4.26 8.11
CA GLN A 128 -3.67 -3.25 7.05
C GLN A 128 -3.09 -1.87 7.44
N PRO A 129 -3.33 -1.32 8.64
CA PRO A 129 -2.73 -0.06 9.06
C PRO A 129 -1.19 -0.08 9.05
N ALA A 130 -0.57 -1.21 9.44
CA ALA A 130 0.89 -1.34 9.44
C ALA A 130 1.46 -1.23 8.02
N MET A 131 0.78 -1.78 7.01
CA MET A 131 1.19 -1.72 5.60
C MET A 131 1.19 -0.29 5.03
N ARG A 132 0.38 0.62 5.60
CA ARG A 132 0.40 2.04 5.19
C ARG A 132 1.68 2.75 5.64
N ILE A 133 2.40 2.21 6.63
CA ILE A 133 3.62 2.80 7.19
C ILE A 133 4.88 2.05 6.71
N ALA A 134 4.83 0.72 6.66
CA ALA A 134 5.94 -0.13 6.27
C ALA A 134 6.48 0.18 4.85
N GLY A 135 7.80 0.13 4.68
CA GLY A 135 8.46 0.49 3.41
C GLY A 135 8.29 1.96 3.00
N GLY A 136 7.79 2.83 3.88
CA GLY A 136 7.53 4.25 3.62
C GLY A 136 6.05 4.59 3.70
N SER A 137 5.70 5.62 4.47
CA SER A 137 4.31 6.01 4.67
C SER A 137 3.63 6.42 3.35
N ASP A 138 2.31 6.28 3.26
CA ASP A 138 1.58 6.71 2.07
C ASP A 138 1.78 8.21 1.77
N GLU A 139 1.98 9.04 2.80
CA GLU A 139 2.27 10.47 2.70
C GLU A 139 3.66 10.70 2.07
N VAL A 140 4.69 9.99 2.54
CA VAL A 140 6.03 10.05 1.94
C VAL A 140 6.00 9.59 0.48
N MET A 141 5.21 8.57 0.17
CA MET A 141 5.05 8.07 -1.20
C MET A 141 4.36 9.09 -2.11
N ARG A 142 3.36 9.82 -1.60
CA ARG A 142 2.74 10.94 -2.35
C ARG A 142 3.72 12.07 -2.61
N ASN A 143 4.58 12.40 -1.65
CA ASN A 143 5.65 13.40 -1.84
C ASN A 143 6.65 12.95 -2.92
N ILE A 144 7.07 11.69 -2.89
CA ILE A 144 7.95 11.11 -3.92
C ILE A 144 7.31 11.21 -5.31
N VAL A 145 6.01 10.92 -5.43
CA VAL A 145 5.30 11.06 -6.70
C VAL A 145 5.22 12.53 -7.11
N GLY A 146 4.87 13.44 -6.20
CA GLY A 146 4.84 14.88 -6.47
C GLY A 146 6.18 15.41 -6.99
N GLU A 147 7.27 15.13 -6.28
CA GLU A 147 8.59 15.67 -6.61
C GLU A 147 9.24 14.96 -7.81
N ARG A 148 9.20 13.62 -7.86
CA ARG A 148 9.96 12.84 -8.85
C ARG A 148 9.19 12.47 -10.11
N VAL A 149 7.86 12.40 -10.04
CA VAL A 149 7.01 12.14 -11.23
C VAL A 149 6.50 13.46 -11.80
N LEU A 150 5.91 14.29 -10.94
CA LEU A 150 5.20 15.49 -11.38
C LEU A 150 6.10 16.73 -11.42
N GLY A 151 7.33 16.66 -10.89
CA GLY A 151 8.27 17.78 -10.85
C GLY A 151 7.82 18.92 -9.94
N LEU A 152 6.95 18.64 -8.97
CA LEU A 152 6.50 19.64 -8.01
C LEU A 152 7.65 20.08 -7.09
N PRO A 153 7.64 21.33 -6.60
CA PRO A 153 8.59 21.75 -5.59
C PRO A 153 8.53 20.85 -4.36
N LYS A 154 9.70 20.63 -3.74
CA LYS A 154 9.82 19.91 -2.47
C LYS A 154 8.96 20.59 -1.40
N GLU A 155 8.30 19.78 -0.58
CA GLU A 155 7.48 20.29 0.53
C GLU A 155 8.35 21.13 1.49
N PRO A 156 7.85 22.29 1.98
CA PRO A 156 8.58 23.10 2.95
C PRO A 156 8.94 22.27 4.18
N GLY A 157 10.22 22.17 4.48
CA GLY A 157 10.71 21.30 5.55
C GLY A 157 11.97 21.83 6.20
N ILE A 158 12.48 21.06 7.17
CA ILE A 158 13.76 21.35 7.81
C ILE A 158 14.89 21.35 6.77
N ASP A 159 15.89 22.20 6.97
CA ASP A 159 17.10 22.23 6.16
C ASP A 159 17.75 20.85 6.15
N THR A 160 17.84 20.23 4.97
CA THR A 160 18.42 18.88 4.79
C THR A 160 19.89 18.91 4.41
N THR A 161 20.49 20.09 4.30
CA THR A 161 21.89 20.30 3.91
C THR A 161 22.78 20.68 5.10
N SER A 162 22.23 21.39 6.07
CA SER A 162 22.95 21.73 7.29
C SER A 162 23.09 20.52 8.23
N PRO A 163 24.26 20.34 8.89
CA PRO A 163 24.43 19.39 9.98
C PRO A 163 23.38 19.58 11.08
N PHE A 164 22.96 18.50 11.75
CA PHE A 164 21.91 18.54 12.78
C PHE A 164 22.15 19.61 13.87
N ARG A 165 23.40 19.81 14.30
CA ARG A 165 23.79 20.82 15.30
C ARG A 165 23.56 22.28 14.83
N GLU A 166 23.49 22.50 13.52
CA GLU A 166 23.36 23.82 12.87
C GLU A 166 21.89 24.14 12.53
N LEU A 167 20.96 23.22 12.80
CA LEU A 167 19.54 23.43 12.59
C LEU A 167 18.98 24.43 13.63
N LYS A 168 18.34 25.50 13.15
CA LYS A 168 17.78 26.57 13.99
C LYS A 168 16.43 26.23 14.66
N VAL A 169 15.99 24.96 14.59
CA VAL A 169 14.69 24.53 15.12
C VAL A 169 14.87 23.36 16.09
N GLY A 170 14.39 23.53 17.32
CA GLY A 170 14.43 22.53 18.40
C GLY A 170 15.41 22.87 19.52
N THR A 171 14.89 23.45 20.61
CA THR A 171 15.46 23.50 21.99
C THR A 171 16.98 23.68 22.13
N GLN A 172 17.62 24.49 21.29
CA GLN A 172 18.96 24.97 21.60
C GLN A 172 18.81 26.07 22.66
N ARG A 173 19.21 25.79 23.91
CA ARG A 173 19.40 26.86 24.89
C ARG A 173 20.57 27.71 24.39
N SER A 174 20.31 28.99 24.19
CA SER A 174 21.36 29.99 24.11
C SER A 174 22.15 29.96 25.43
N GLU A 175 23.45 29.69 25.34
CA GLU A 175 24.38 29.99 26.43
C GLU A 175 24.42 31.49 26.74
#